data_AF-F9HHE0-F1
#
_entry.id   AF-F9HHE0-F1
#
_cell.length_a   1.000
_cell.length_b   1.000
_cell.length_c   1.000
_cell.angle_alpha   90.00
_cell.angle_beta   90.00
_cell.angle_gamma   90.00
#
_symmetry.space_group_name_H-M   'P 1'
#
loop_
_entity.id
_entity.type
_entity.pdbx_description
1 polymer ?
#
loop_
_entity_poly.entity_id
_entity_poly.type
_entity_poly.pdbx_seq_one_letter_code
_entity_poly.pdbx_strand_id
1 'polypeptide(L)'
;MYKKIMCLSLLVFASFSLASCVGENSKSLQESKEKDRVMKIDKSTTSETSTSSNSEDSQLIAEEFMSAYMNQKFDLTDIERRKSKLLSLLSEKTQQETTILADLETFKQQLDNFQTKKELNTSSSAVLVERKIDSLDVYKKEDKYLADVVYSETSPVVTNAYQVHKQFSFEVVNRKIENLKELEKE
;
A
#
# COMPACT_ATOMS: atom_id res chain seq x y z
N MET A 1 50.84 -35.94 16.51
CA MET A 1 49.93 -36.62 17.46
C MET A 1 48.59 -35.91 17.44
N TYR A 2 47.61 -36.47 16.72
CA TYR A 2 46.25 -35.92 16.63
C TYR A 2 45.39 -36.50 17.75
N LYS A 3 44.83 -35.67 18.63
CA LYS A 3 43.80 -36.08 19.58
C LYS A 3 42.42 -35.72 19.02
N LYS A 4 41.72 -36.74 18.52
CA LYS A 4 40.27 -36.76 18.38
C LYS A 4 39.68 -36.89 19.77
N ILE A 5 38.72 -36.03 20.13
CA ILE A 5 37.77 -36.30 21.21
C ILE A 5 36.38 -36.10 20.62
N MET A 6 35.75 -37.24 20.37
CA MET A 6 34.36 -37.38 19.99
C MET A 6 33.62 -37.73 21.28
N CYS A 7 32.70 -36.90 21.74
CA CYS A 7 31.79 -37.26 22.83
C CYS A 7 30.35 -37.02 22.37
N LEU A 8 29.80 -38.13 21.89
CA LEU A 8 28.38 -38.42 21.76
C LEU A 8 27.80 -38.63 23.16
N SER A 9 26.71 -37.95 23.51
CA SER A 9 25.82 -38.39 24.59
C SER A 9 24.39 -37.95 24.32
N LEU A 10 23.61 -38.88 23.76
CA LEU A 10 22.18 -38.96 23.99
C LEU A 10 21.95 -39.28 25.48
N LEU A 11 20.91 -38.69 26.09
CA LEU A 11 20.01 -39.43 26.96
C LEU A 11 18.67 -38.68 27.14
N VAL A 12 17.64 -39.35 26.67
CA VAL A 12 16.19 -39.13 26.85
C VAL A 12 15.79 -39.60 28.26
N PHE A 13 14.53 -39.36 28.64
CA PHE A 13 13.77 -39.80 29.83
C PHE A 13 13.61 -38.71 30.89
N ALA A 14 12.45 -38.47 31.49
CA ALA A 14 11.09 -38.91 31.24
C ALA A 14 10.16 -37.96 32.01
N SER A 15 8.96 -37.82 31.47
CA SER A 15 7.76 -37.26 32.09
C SER A 15 7.54 -37.61 33.56
N PHE A 16 7.21 -36.61 34.37
CA PHE A 16 6.28 -36.77 35.49
C PHE A 16 5.14 -35.77 35.36
N SER A 17 3.99 -36.32 34.96
CA SER A 17 2.67 -35.72 35.14
C SER A 17 2.34 -35.70 36.63
N LEU A 18 1.89 -34.56 37.16
CA LEU A 18 0.84 -34.57 38.19
C LEU A 18 -0.12 -33.41 37.95
N ALA A 19 -1.37 -33.82 37.78
CA ALA A 19 -2.54 -33.00 37.61
C ALA A 19 -2.92 -32.26 38.90
N SER A 20 -3.52 -31.09 38.74
CA SER A 20 -4.68 -30.72 39.56
C SER A 20 -5.67 -29.97 38.69
N CYS A 21 -6.85 -30.59 38.60
CA CYS A 21 -8.03 -30.15 37.91
C CYS A 21 -8.80 -29.11 38.73
N VAL A 22 -9.81 -28.55 38.05
CA VAL A 22 -11.00 -27.83 38.54
C VAL A 22 -10.79 -26.31 38.68
N GLY A 23 -11.52 -25.45 37.97
CA GLY A 23 -12.92 -25.56 37.56
C GLY A 23 -13.28 -25.08 36.16
N GLU A 24 -14.45 -25.55 35.75
CA GLU A 24 -15.12 -25.47 34.46
C GLU A 24 -15.42 -24.05 33.97
N ASN A 25 -15.20 -23.81 32.68
CA ASN A 25 -16.30 -23.44 31.79
C ASN A 25 -15.91 -23.70 30.33
N SER A 26 -16.71 -24.55 29.70
CA SER A 26 -16.60 -24.98 28.32
C SER A 26 -17.16 -23.91 27.37
N LYS A 27 -16.37 -23.51 26.36
CA LYS A 27 -16.76 -23.51 24.93
C LYS A 27 -15.66 -22.96 24.03
N SER A 28 -15.17 -23.88 23.20
CA SER A 28 -14.57 -23.74 21.87
C SER A 28 -13.87 -22.44 21.47
N LEU A 29 -12.57 -22.62 21.27
CA LEU A 29 -11.71 -21.91 20.33
C LEU A 29 -12.34 -21.85 18.92
N GLN A 30 -12.52 -20.64 18.37
CA GLN A 30 -12.48 -20.42 16.93
C GLN A 30 -11.97 -19.00 16.63
N GLU A 31 -10.81 -18.97 15.96
CA GLU A 31 -10.31 -17.98 15.02
C GLU A 31 -10.36 -16.47 15.34
N SER A 32 -9.16 -15.94 15.60
CA SER A 32 -8.57 -14.78 14.91
C SER A 32 -9.52 -13.90 14.10
N LYS A 33 -9.80 -12.69 14.59
CA LYS A 33 -9.80 -11.46 13.77
C LYS A 33 -9.60 -10.22 14.63
N GLU A 34 -8.51 -9.56 14.28
CA GLU A 34 -8.09 -8.18 14.51
C GLU A 34 -9.25 -7.21 14.83
N LYS A 35 -9.09 -6.50 15.95
CA LYS A 35 -9.95 -5.39 16.37
C LYS A 35 -9.72 -4.22 15.43
N ASP A 36 -10.66 -4.01 14.52
CA ASP A 36 -10.93 -2.69 13.98
C ASP A 36 -12.39 -2.34 14.27
N ARG A 37 -12.61 -1.27 15.05
CA ARG A 37 -13.91 -0.62 15.31
C ARG A 37 -13.72 0.55 16.28
N VAL A 38 -13.62 1.76 15.73
CA VAL A 38 -14.27 2.92 16.33
C VAL A 38 -15.14 3.55 15.25
N MET A 39 -16.40 3.12 15.18
CA MET A 39 -17.44 3.80 14.43
C MET A 39 -18.54 4.16 15.42
N LYS A 40 -18.62 5.44 15.79
CA LYS A 40 -19.80 5.99 16.49
C LYS A 40 -20.88 6.23 15.45
N ILE A 41 -21.97 5.49 15.57
CA ILE A 41 -23.24 5.74 14.90
C ILE A 41 -24.06 6.60 15.86
N ASP A 42 -24.49 7.78 15.40
CA ASP A 42 -25.69 8.42 15.93
C ASP A 42 -26.73 8.50 14.80
N LYS A 43 -27.93 8.01 15.11
CA LYS A 43 -29.05 7.81 14.20
C LYS A 43 -30.18 8.77 14.58
N SER A 44 -30.56 9.67 13.67
CA SER A 44 -31.91 10.26 13.50
C SER A 44 -31.82 11.31 12.37
N THR A 45 -32.65 11.46 11.34
CA THR A 45 -33.98 10.98 10.97
C THR A 45 -34.09 11.01 9.43
N THR A 46 -34.88 10.08 8.91
CA THR A 46 -35.45 9.88 7.56
C THR A 46 -35.46 11.06 6.56
N SER A 47 -34.92 10.82 5.37
CA SER A 47 -35.59 11.12 4.10
C SER A 47 -35.08 10.17 3.02
N GLU A 48 -35.98 9.33 2.50
CA GLU A 48 -35.75 8.54 1.29
C GLU A 48 -35.61 9.48 0.10
N THR A 49 -34.53 9.36 -0.69
CA THR A 49 -34.58 9.43 -2.16
C THR A 49 -33.31 8.77 -2.70
N SER A 50 -33.52 7.83 -3.60
CA SER A 50 -32.59 6.90 -4.22
C SER A 50 -31.52 7.63 -5.06
N THR A 51 -30.30 7.84 -4.54
CA THR A 51 -29.10 8.20 -5.35
C THR A 51 -27.76 7.89 -4.65
N SER A 52 -27.62 6.82 -3.86
CA SER A 52 -26.35 6.59 -3.11
C SER A 52 -25.29 5.77 -3.87
N SER A 53 -25.68 4.93 -4.85
CA SER A 53 -24.76 3.93 -5.43
C SER A 53 -23.57 4.52 -6.21
N ASN A 54 -23.75 5.67 -6.87
CA ASN A 54 -22.69 6.27 -7.68
C ASN A 54 -21.61 6.97 -6.84
N SER A 55 -21.98 7.46 -5.65
CA SER A 55 -21.06 8.24 -4.81
C SER A 55 -20.04 7.36 -4.09
N GLU A 56 -20.49 6.24 -3.52
CA GLU A 56 -19.63 5.26 -2.85
C GLU A 56 -18.69 4.58 -3.85
N ASP A 57 -19.17 4.25 -5.04
CA ASP A 57 -18.36 3.67 -6.12
C ASP A 57 -17.28 4.65 -6.62
N SER A 58 -17.61 5.94 -6.75
CA SER A 58 -16.64 6.97 -7.16
C SER A 58 -15.58 7.23 -6.08
N GLN A 59 -15.97 7.21 -4.80
CA GLN A 59 -15.03 7.31 -3.68
C GLN A 59 -14.05 6.13 -3.68
N LEU A 60 -14.55 4.91 -3.84
CA LEU A 60 -13.70 3.72 -3.94
C LEU A 60 -12.69 3.84 -5.09
N ILE A 61 -13.13 4.29 -6.27
CA ILE A 61 -12.25 4.51 -7.43
C ILE A 61 -11.15 5.53 -7.14
N ALA A 62 -11.50 6.62 -6.45
CA ALA A 62 -10.54 7.66 -6.06
C ALA A 62 -9.46 7.09 -5.10
N GLU A 63 -9.87 6.32 -4.10
CA GLU A 63 -8.97 5.68 -3.13
C GLU A 63 -8.07 4.61 -3.77
N GLU A 64 -8.65 3.77 -4.64
CA GLU A 64 -7.91 2.76 -5.39
C GLU A 64 -6.88 3.39 -6.32
N PHE A 65 -7.25 4.49 -6.98
CA PHE A 65 -6.35 5.25 -7.84
C PHE A 65 -5.17 5.80 -7.05
N MET A 66 -5.42 6.55 -5.96
CA MET A 66 -4.36 7.16 -5.17
C MET A 66 -3.43 6.12 -4.53
N SER A 67 -4.00 5.00 -4.06
CA SER A 67 -3.21 3.89 -3.53
C SER A 67 -2.28 3.29 -4.60
N ALA A 68 -2.78 3.07 -5.82
CA ALA A 68 -1.99 2.53 -6.93
C ALA A 68 -0.96 3.52 -7.47
N TYR A 69 -1.31 4.80 -7.52
CA TYR A 69 -0.46 5.87 -8.00
C TYR A 69 0.72 6.13 -7.04
N MET A 70 0.45 6.23 -5.74
CA MET A 70 1.46 6.62 -4.75
C MET A 70 2.35 5.47 -4.27
N ASN A 71 1.81 4.28 -4.01
CA ASN A 71 2.62 3.18 -3.49
C ASN A 71 3.65 2.70 -4.52
N GLN A 72 4.92 2.52 -4.18
CA GLN A 72 5.95 2.07 -5.12
C GLN A 72 6.94 1.13 -4.44
N LYS A 73 6.97 -0.15 -4.83
CA LYS A 73 7.82 -1.17 -4.19
C LYS A 73 8.91 -1.68 -5.13
N PHE A 74 10.02 -2.16 -4.59
CA PHE A 74 11.06 -2.88 -5.33
C PHE A 74 10.65 -4.32 -5.67
N ASP A 75 9.51 -4.47 -6.36
CA ASP A 75 8.95 -5.74 -6.80
C ASP A 75 8.39 -5.60 -8.24
N LEU A 76 9.00 -6.29 -9.19
CA LEU A 76 8.59 -6.27 -10.60
C LEU A 76 7.14 -6.75 -10.81
N THR A 77 6.68 -7.72 -10.00
CA THR A 77 5.31 -8.22 -10.08
C THR A 77 4.33 -7.17 -9.57
N ASP A 78 4.66 -6.47 -8.50
CA ASP A 78 3.85 -5.37 -7.98
C ASP A 78 3.73 -4.23 -8.99
N ILE A 79 4.83 -3.90 -9.69
CA ILE A 79 4.85 -2.87 -10.73
C ILE A 79 3.89 -3.21 -11.87
N GLU A 80 3.89 -4.43 -12.39
CA GLU A 80 2.96 -4.84 -13.46
C GLU A 80 1.50 -4.85 -13.01
N ARG A 81 1.24 -5.30 -11.78
CA ARG A 81 -0.09 -5.23 -11.16
C ARG A 81 -0.57 -3.78 -11.08
N ARG A 82 0.29 -2.86 -10.63
CA ARG A 82 0.01 -1.42 -10.55
C ARG A 82 -0.26 -0.83 -11.94
N LYS A 83 0.55 -1.17 -12.94
CA LYS A 83 0.38 -0.70 -14.33
C LYS A 83 -1.01 -1.07 -14.85
N SER A 84 -1.39 -2.34 -14.66
CA SER A 84 -2.71 -2.85 -15.06
C SER A 84 -3.85 -2.13 -14.32
N LYS A 85 -3.71 -1.89 -13.01
CA LYS A 85 -4.70 -1.14 -12.23
C LYS A 85 -4.82 0.31 -12.70
N LEU A 86 -3.71 1.01 -12.90
CA LEU A 86 -3.69 2.39 -13.38
C LEU A 86 -4.32 2.50 -14.78
N LEU A 87 -3.98 1.62 -15.72
CA LEU A 87 -4.62 1.56 -17.04
C LEU A 87 -6.16 1.39 -16.93
N SER A 88 -6.62 0.59 -15.97
CA SER A 88 -8.06 0.39 -15.76
C SER A 88 -8.77 1.60 -15.16
N LEU A 89 -8.05 2.48 -14.45
CA LEU A 89 -8.62 3.64 -13.75
C LEU A 89 -8.47 4.95 -14.51
N LEU A 90 -7.40 5.14 -15.29
CA LEU A 90 -7.16 6.38 -16.03
C LEU A 90 -8.07 6.48 -17.27
N SER A 91 -8.59 7.68 -17.55
CA SER A 91 -9.21 7.96 -18.86
C SER A 91 -8.16 7.96 -19.97
N GLU A 92 -8.56 7.76 -21.23
CA GLU A 92 -7.63 7.82 -22.37
C GLU A 92 -6.92 9.17 -22.46
N LYS A 93 -7.65 10.26 -22.19
CA LYS A 93 -7.10 11.62 -22.14
C LYS A 93 -5.99 11.71 -21.08
N THR A 94 -6.25 11.29 -19.85
CA THR A 94 -5.25 11.35 -18.76
C THR A 94 -4.03 10.47 -19.06
N GLN A 95 -4.22 9.33 -19.71
CA GLN A 95 -3.10 8.48 -20.15
C GLN A 95 -2.19 9.18 -21.17
N GLN A 96 -2.75 10.03 -22.02
CA GLN A 96 -2.00 10.78 -23.04
C GLN A 96 -1.34 12.04 -22.49
N GLU A 97 -1.97 12.71 -21.52
CA GLU A 97 -1.53 14.01 -21.00
C GLU A 97 -0.57 13.92 -19.81
N THR A 98 -0.45 12.75 -19.16
CA THR A 98 0.39 12.56 -17.97
C THR A 98 1.56 11.60 -18.21
N THR A 99 2.57 11.65 -17.34
CA THR A 99 3.75 10.75 -17.41
C THR A 99 3.60 9.48 -16.57
N ILE A 100 2.46 9.28 -15.88
CA ILE A 100 2.28 8.22 -14.86
C ILE A 100 2.73 6.83 -15.36
N LEU A 101 2.29 6.44 -16.55
CA LEU A 101 2.62 5.12 -17.12
C LEU A 101 4.07 5.04 -17.62
N ALA A 102 4.62 6.16 -18.12
CA ALA A 102 6.00 6.25 -18.56
C ALA A 102 6.98 6.22 -17.38
N ASP A 103 6.64 6.88 -16.28
CA ASP A 103 7.41 6.88 -15.03
C ASP A 103 7.43 5.48 -14.42
N LEU A 104 6.31 4.76 -14.45
CA LEU A 104 6.24 3.38 -13.97
C LEU A 104 7.09 2.42 -14.82
N GLU A 105 7.11 2.59 -16.15
CA GLU A 105 7.98 1.80 -17.03
C GLU A 105 9.46 2.14 -16.81
N THR A 106 9.78 3.41 -16.62
CA THR A 106 11.14 3.85 -16.27
C THR A 106 11.60 3.23 -14.95
N PHE A 107 10.75 3.27 -13.93
CA PHE A 107 11.02 2.66 -12.63
C PHE A 107 11.25 1.14 -12.75
N LYS A 108 10.43 0.44 -13.55
CA LYS A 108 10.61 -0.98 -13.85
C LYS A 108 11.98 -1.27 -14.46
N GLN A 109 12.38 -0.50 -15.47
CA GLN A 109 13.67 -0.66 -16.15
C GLN A 109 14.85 -0.38 -15.20
N GLN A 110 14.73 0.64 -14.35
CA GLN A 110 15.74 0.93 -13.33
C GLN A 110 15.86 -0.21 -12.31
N LEU A 111 14.73 -0.75 -11.85
CA LEU A 111 14.72 -1.87 -10.90
C LEU A 111 15.31 -3.15 -11.52
N ASP A 112 14.94 -3.49 -12.76
CA ASP A 112 15.46 -4.66 -13.46
C ASP A 112 16.98 -4.56 -13.69
N ASN A 113 17.46 -3.39 -14.15
CA ASN A 113 18.91 -3.14 -14.27
C ASN A 113 19.62 -3.26 -12.92
N PHE A 114 19.04 -2.72 -11.85
CA PHE A 114 19.62 -2.84 -10.51
C PHE A 114 19.65 -4.31 -10.04
N GLN A 115 18.58 -5.08 -10.26
CA GLN A 115 18.52 -6.47 -9.83
C GLN A 115 19.53 -7.35 -10.59
N THR A 116 19.66 -7.15 -11.90
CA THR A 116 20.49 -7.95 -12.80
C THR A 116 21.96 -7.53 -12.84
N LYS A 117 22.25 -6.22 -12.90
CA LYS A 117 23.60 -5.68 -13.08
C LYS A 117 24.20 -5.06 -11.82
N LYS A 118 23.39 -4.82 -10.78
CA LYS A 118 23.77 -4.03 -9.58
C LYS A 118 24.17 -2.59 -9.93
N GLU A 119 23.70 -2.08 -11.05
CA GLU A 119 23.96 -0.72 -11.53
C GLU A 119 22.78 0.19 -11.19
N LEU A 120 23.10 1.38 -10.69
CA LEU A 120 22.14 2.48 -10.56
C LEU A 120 22.59 3.57 -11.52
N ASN A 121 21.82 3.80 -12.58
CA ASN A 121 22.04 4.95 -13.47
C ASN A 121 21.52 6.21 -12.76
N THR A 122 22.42 6.91 -12.07
CA THR A 122 22.15 8.12 -11.28
C THR A 122 22.43 9.42 -12.03
N SER A 123 22.72 9.36 -13.34
CA SER A 123 23.00 10.54 -14.17
C SER A 123 21.77 11.43 -14.42
N SER A 124 20.57 10.92 -14.10
CA SER A 124 19.34 11.69 -14.01
C SER A 124 18.88 11.74 -12.54
N SER A 125 18.27 12.85 -12.13
CA SER A 125 17.81 13.15 -10.77
C SER A 125 16.79 12.17 -10.16
N ALA A 126 16.47 11.06 -10.85
CA ALA A 126 15.58 10.01 -10.38
C ALA A 126 16.40 8.88 -9.74
N VAL A 127 16.69 9.04 -8.45
CA VAL A 127 17.19 7.93 -7.63
C VAL A 127 16.11 6.85 -7.60
N LEU A 128 16.51 5.58 -7.79
CA LEU A 128 15.60 4.45 -7.58
C LEU A 128 15.10 4.47 -6.13
N VAL A 129 13.81 4.79 -5.95
CA VAL A 129 13.18 4.94 -4.63
C VAL A 129 12.01 3.98 -4.46
N GLU A 130 11.90 3.41 -3.27
CA GLU A 130 10.70 2.73 -2.79
C GLU A 130 9.89 3.76 -1.98
N ARG A 131 8.59 3.86 -2.29
CA ARG A 131 7.64 4.74 -1.63
C ARG A 131 6.65 3.93 -0.82
N LYS A 132 6.64 4.16 0.49
CA LYS A 132 5.66 3.61 1.42
C LYS A 132 4.68 4.70 1.83
N ILE A 133 3.38 4.45 1.63
CA ILE A 133 2.32 5.33 2.13
C ILE A 133 2.25 5.20 3.65
N ASP A 134 2.39 6.32 4.36
CA ASP A 134 2.24 6.41 5.81
C ASP A 134 0.81 6.84 6.19
N SER A 135 0.21 7.74 5.40
CA SER A 135 -1.19 8.16 5.51
C SER A 135 -1.71 8.57 4.12
N LEU A 136 -2.97 8.25 3.86
CA LEU A 136 -3.69 8.64 2.65
C LEU A 136 -5.14 8.94 3.03
N ASP A 137 -5.53 10.20 2.88
CA ASP A 137 -6.89 10.66 3.07
C ASP A 137 -7.43 11.17 1.74
N VAL A 138 -8.48 10.53 1.22
CA VAL A 138 -9.14 10.92 -0.03
C VAL A 138 -10.55 11.38 0.29
N TYR A 139 -10.90 12.60 -0.11
CA TYR A 139 -12.20 13.18 0.20
C TYR A 139 -12.71 14.03 -0.96
N LYS A 140 -14.03 14.07 -1.08
CA LYS A 140 -14.70 14.86 -2.10
C LYS A 140 -14.84 16.32 -1.64
N LYS A 141 -14.48 17.26 -2.51
CA LYS A 141 -14.71 18.69 -2.34
C LYS A 141 -15.31 19.24 -3.64
N GLU A 142 -16.56 19.70 -3.55
CA GLU A 142 -17.34 20.13 -4.71
C GLU A 142 -17.47 19.02 -5.77
N ASP A 143 -17.02 19.26 -6.99
CA ASP A 143 -17.01 18.32 -8.11
C ASP A 143 -15.73 17.49 -8.21
N LYS A 144 -14.76 17.72 -7.33
CA LYS A 144 -13.43 17.10 -7.36
C LYS A 144 -13.16 16.23 -6.15
N TYR A 145 -12.16 15.38 -6.29
CA TYR A 145 -11.52 14.68 -5.19
C TYR A 145 -10.21 15.39 -4.85
N LEU A 146 -9.98 15.53 -3.55
CA LEU A 146 -8.68 15.90 -2.98
C LEU A 146 -8.09 14.68 -2.30
N ALA A 147 -6.77 14.54 -2.40
CA ALA A 147 -6.03 13.50 -1.72
C ALA A 147 -4.83 14.11 -1.00
N ASP A 148 -4.82 13.98 0.32
CA ASP A 148 -3.68 14.29 1.17
C ASP A 148 -2.90 13.00 1.42
N VAL A 149 -1.63 12.99 1.02
CA VAL A 149 -0.78 11.81 1.18
C VAL A 149 0.52 12.16 1.88
N VAL A 150 0.81 11.38 2.90
CA VAL A 150 2.09 11.36 3.58
C VAL A 150 2.77 10.04 3.26
N TYR A 151 4.01 10.10 2.80
CA TYR A 151 4.77 8.91 2.44
C TYR A 151 6.24 9.05 2.80
N SER A 152 6.88 7.90 2.98
CA SER A 152 8.32 7.80 3.19
C SER A 152 8.99 7.21 1.95
N GLU A 153 10.12 7.81 1.55
CA GLU A 153 10.97 7.29 0.47
C GLU A 153 12.24 6.65 1.02
N THR A 154 12.63 5.52 0.45
CA THR A 154 13.90 4.83 0.75
C THR A 154 14.61 4.48 -0.55
N SER A 155 15.93 4.39 -0.54
CA SER A 155 16.71 4.01 -1.71
C SER A 155 17.85 3.08 -1.34
N PRO A 156 18.29 2.17 -2.22
CA PRO A 156 19.47 1.35 -1.97
C PRO A 156 20.77 2.14 -1.72
N VAL A 157 20.82 3.41 -2.13
CA VAL A 157 22.00 4.28 -2.02
C VAL A 157 21.83 5.49 -1.10
N VAL A 158 20.63 5.71 -0.56
CA VAL A 158 20.35 6.81 0.38
C VAL A 158 19.93 6.20 1.70
N THR A 159 20.74 6.40 2.74
CA THR A 159 20.55 5.77 4.06
C THR A 159 19.48 6.44 4.92
N ASN A 160 19.04 7.66 4.56
CA ASN A 160 18.03 8.39 5.31
C ASN A 160 16.68 8.30 4.59
N ALA A 161 15.66 7.80 5.27
CA ALA A 161 14.29 7.98 4.84
C ALA A 161 13.87 9.43 5.11
N TYR A 162 13.26 10.08 4.13
CA TYR A 162 12.59 11.36 4.35
C TYR A 162 11.09 11.20 4.09
N GLN A 163 10.31 11.89 4.92
CA GLN A 163 8.87 11.94 4.78
C GLN A 163 8.51 13.10 3.86
N VAL A 164 7.59 12.85 2.94
CA VAL A 164 7.05 13.83 2.02
C VAL A 164 5.55 13.92 2.26
N HIS A 165 5.02 15.14 2.19
CA HIS A 165 3.60 15.40 2.19
C HIS A 165 3.24 16.08 0.87
N LYS A 166 2.37 15.44 0.09
CA LYS A 166 1.80 15.98 -1.14
C LYS A 166 0.28 16.05 -1.06
N GLN A 167 -0.30 16.98 -1.80
CA GLN A 167 -1.74 17.04 -2.00
C GLN A 167 -2.04 16.97 -3.49
N PHE A 168 -3.12 16.29 -3.86
CA PHE A 168 -3.56 16.14 -5.24
C PHE A 168 -5.02 16.54 -5.41
N SER A 169 -5.37 17.01 -6.60
CA SER A 169 -6.76 17.18 -7.05
C SER A 169 -7.01 16.42 -8.35
N PHE A 170 -8.15 15.75 -8.46
CA PHE A 170 -8.56 15.05 -9.67
C PHE A 170 -10.09 14.88 -9.72
N GLU A 171 -10.59 14.43 -10.85
CA GLU A 171 -12.01 14.17 -11.08
C GLU A 171 -12.23 12.67 -11.32
N VAL A 172 -13.39 12.16 -10.89
CA VAL A 172 -13.86 10.81 -11.22
C VAL A 172 -15.07 10.94 -12.13
N VAL A 173 -14.87 10.69 -13.42
CA VAL A 173 -15.91 10.80 -14.46
C VAL A 173 -16.09 9.44 -15.11
N ASN A 174 -17.31 8.90 -15.12
CA ASN A 174 -17.60 7.58 -15.69
C ASN A 174 -16.64 6.47 -15.20
N ARG A 175 -16.36 6.46 -13.89
CA ARG A 175 -15.43 5.52 -13.24
C ARG A 175 -13.97 5.65 -13.69
N LYS A 176 -13.60 6.79 -14.29
CA LYS A 176 -12.25 7.09 -14.77
C LYS A 176 -11.70 8.35 -14.13
N ILE A 177 -10.38 8.38 -13.96
CA ILE A 177 -9.64 9.50 -13.40
C ILE A 177 -9.31 10.51 -14.49
N GLU A 178 -9.66 11.76 -14.25
CA GLU A 178 -9.42 12.90 -15.12
C GLU A 178 -8.77 14.07 -14.40
N ASN A 179 -8.08 14.92 -15.16
CA ASN A 179 -7.58 16.23 -14.72
C ASN A 179 -6.72 16.19 -13.43
N LEU A 180 -5.90 15.14 -13.27
CA LEU A 180 -4.98 15.00 -12.14
C LEU A 180 -3.98 16.15 -12.08
N LYS A 181 -3.86 16.75 -10.89
CA LYS A 181 -2.88 17.80 -10.58
C LYS A 181 -2.31 17.58 -9.19
N GLU A 182 -1.00 17.73 -9.06
CA GLU A 182 -0.37 17.96 -7.76
C GLU A 182 -0.62 19.42 -7.36
N LEU A 183 -1.00 19.64 -6.10
CA LEU A 183 -1.22 20.96 -5.55
C LEU A 183 0.04 21.41 -4.82
N GLU A 184 0.49 22.63 -5.11
CA GLU A 184 1.58 23.25 -4.37
C GLU A 184 1.09 23.58 -2.95
N LYS A 185 1.89 23.22 -1.94
CA LYS A 185 1.65 23.70 -0.59
C LYS A 185 2.01 25.18 -0.52
N GLU A 186 1.01 26.02 -0.27
CA GLU A 186 1.21 27.41 0.17
C GLU A 186 1.93 27.50 1.52
#